data_AF-A0A958E1E4-F1
#
_entry.id   AF-A0A958E1E4-F1
#
_cell.length_a   1.000
_cell.length_b   1.000
_cell.length_c   1.000
_cell.angle_alpha   90.00
_cell.angle_beta   90.00
_cell.angle_gamma   90.00
#
_symmetry.space_group_name_H-M   'P 1'
#
loop_
_entity.id
_entity.type
_entity.pdbx_description
1 polymer ?
#
loop_
_entity_poly.entity_id
_entity_poly.type
_entity_poly.pdbx_seq_one_letter_code
_entity_poly.pdbx_strand_id
1 'polypeptide(L)'
;MQVEQFQAIIIGSGQGGGPLATDLAEAGWKTALIEKGNPGGTCVNRGCTPTKTVAASARVAHLVSRAGEFGVRTGPVVIDLPAILNRKDDVVELFRKSVKKSFKNVENLTFISGEARFTGETRGKMKVVIDAKTDCILGCAILAPEGGEVMSALQMAMMGELPYTEIRDGVFAHPTMTESLNNLFETV
;
A
#
# COMPACT_ATOMS: atom_id res chain seq x y z
N MET A 1 16.51 -16.73 -3.37
CA MET A 1 15.17 -16.35 -2.88
C MET A 1 14.15 -16.93 -3.83
N GLN A 2 13.14 -17.62 -3.31
CA GLN A 2 12.03 -18.13 -4.11
C GLN A 2 11.02 -16.99 -4.27
N VAL A 3 10.63 -16.69 -5.51
CA VAL A 3 9.63 -15.66 -5.80
C VAL A 3 8.26 -16.31 -5.64
N GLU A 4 7.45 -15.78 -4.71
CA GLU A 4 6.05 -16.19 -4.59
C GLU A 4 5.15 -15.25 -5.39
N GLN A 5 4.25 -15.84 -6.18
CA GLN A 5 3.26 -15.12 -6.98
C GLN A 5 1.96 -14.95 -6.18
N PHE A 6 1.40 -13.74 -6.24
CA PHE A 6 0.10 -13.36 -5.68
C PHE A 6 -0.71 -12.62 -6.75
N GLN A 7 -2.03 -12.77 -6.74
CA GLN A 7 -2.92 -12.04 -7.64
C GLN A 7 -3.15 -10.61 -7.14
N ALA A 8 -3.02 -10.37 -5.84
CA ALA A 8 -3.05 -9.04 -5.25
C ALA A 8 -2.04 -8.93 -4.09
N ILE A 9 -1.35 -7.79 -4.03
CA ILE A 9 -0.48 -7.43 -2.92
C ILE A 9 -0.95 -6.09 -2.36
N ILE A 10 -1.39 -6.09 -1.11
CA ILE A 10 -1.84 -4.91 -0.39
C ILE A 10 -0.75 -4.52 0.61
N ILE A 11 -0.31 -3.27 0.52
CA ILE A 11 0.71 -2.72 1.41
C ILE A 11 0.01 -1.81 2.44
N GLY A 12 0.01 -2.26 3.69
CA GLY A 12 -0.57 -1.58 4.84
C GLY A 12 -1.93 -2.15 5.27
N SER A 13 -2.06 -2.49 6.54
CA SER A 13 -3.26 -3.07 7.15
C SER A 13 -4.23 -2.03 7.76
N GLY A 14 -4.20 -0.81 7.22
CA GLY A 14 -5.09 0.27 7.64
C GLY A 14 -6.56 0.01 7.28
N GLN A 15 -7.41 1.00 7.56
CA GLN A 15 -8.86 0.89 7.32
C GLN A 15 -9.24 0.67 5.85
N GLY A 16 -8.37 1.03 4.90
CA GLY A 16 -8.55 0.70 3.49
C GLY A 16 -7.96 -0.66 3.11
N GLY A 17 -6.70 -0.89 3.49
CA GLY A 17 -5.96 -2.08 3.03
C GLY A 17 -6.42 -3.40 3.67
N GLY A 18 -6.77 -3.40 4.96
CA GLY A 18 -7.27 -4.60 5.62
C GLY A 18 -8.54 -5.15 4.97
N PRO A 19 -9.61 -4.34 4.87
CA PRO A 19 -10.86 -4.75 4.21
C PRO A 19 -10.67 -5.13 2.74
N LEU A 20 -9.93 -4.33 1.95
CA LEU A 20 -9.67 -4.64 0.55
C LEU A 20 -8.97 -5.99 0.38
N ALA A 21 -7.98 -6.28 1.22
CA ALA A 21 -7.28 -7.57 1.16
C ALA A 21 -8.19 -8.74 1.54
N THR A 22 -9.09 -8.55 2.51
CA THR A 22 -10.10 -9.54 2.87
C THR A 22 -11.10 -9.77 1.74
N ASP A 23 -11.67 -8.71 1.17
CA ASP A 23 -12.66 -8.81 0.09
C ASP A 23 -12.07 -9.51 -1.15
N LEU A 24 -10.82 -9.21 -1.52
CA LEU A 24 -10.14 -9.87 -2.63
C LEU A 24 -9.89 -11.36 -2.34
N ALA A 25 -9.48 -11.71 -1.12
CA ALA A 25 -9.26 -13.09 -0.73
C ALA A 25 -10.57 -13.90 -0.68
N GLU A 26 -11.66 -13.30 -0.17
CA GLU A 26 -13.00 -13.89 -0.18
C GLU A 26 -13.57 -14.04 -1.61
N ALA A 27 -13.18 -13.17 -2.54
CA ALA A 27 -13.44 -13.33 -3.97
C ALA A 27 -12.58 -14.42 -4.64
N GLY A 28 -11.75 -15.14 -3.88
CA GLY A 28 -10.94 -16.27 -4.35
C GLY A 28 -9.54 -15.90 -4.86
N TRP A 29 -9.11 -14.65 -4.70
CA TRP A 29 -7.77 -14.23 -5.14
C TRP A 29 -6.72 -14.61 -4.09
N LYS A 30 -5.63 -15.23 -4.52
CA LYS A 30 -4.43 -15.41 -3.68
C LYS A 30 -3.84 -14.04 -3.37
N THR A 31 -4.05 -13.58 -2.13
CA THR A 31 -3.81 -12.19 -1.73
C THR A 31 -2.76 -12.11 -0.62
N ALA A 32 -1.81 -11.19 -0.75
CA ALA A 32 -0.86 -10.85 0.31
C ALA A 32 -1.24 -9.52 0.96
N LEU A 33 -1.25 -9.47 2.28
CA LEU A 33 -1.37 -8.23 3.06
C LEU A 33 -0.09 -8.01 3.87
N ILE A 34 0.64 -6.94 3.57
CA ILE A 34 1.94 -6.64 4.18
C ILE A 34 1.79 -5.48 5.18
N GLU A 35 2.23 -5.65 6.42
CA GLU A 35 2.22 -4.61 7.45
C GLU A 35 3.55 -4.49 8.17
N LYS A 36 4.11 -3.28 8.22
CA LYS A 36 5.40 -2.98 8.87
C LYS A 36 5.26 -2.91 10.40
N GLY A 37 4.16 -2.36 10.88
CA GLY A 37 3.93 -2.08 12.29
C GLY A 37 2.83 -2.93 12.92
N ASN A 38 2.04 -2.30 13.78
CA ASN A 38 0.91 -2.95 14.41
C ASN A 38 -0.30 -2.96 13.46
N PRO A 39 -1.05 -4.07 13.37
CA PRO A 39 -2.26 -4.17 12.56
C PRO A 39 -3.29 -3.08 12.86
N GLY A 40 -4.05 -2.66 11.83
CA GLY A 40 -5.16 -1.70 11.95
C GLY A 40 -4.80 -0.26 11.58
N GLY A 41 -3.54 -0.01 11.17
CA GLY A 41 -3.04 1.27 10.70
C GLY A 41 -3.19 2.41 11.71
N THR A 42 -3.21 3.65 11.23
CA THR A 42 -3.25 4.84 12.10
C THR A 42 -4.49 4.87 12.99
N CYS A 43 -5.67 4.53 12.45
CA CYS A 43 -6.95 4.62 13.16
C CYS A 43 -6.93 3.88 14.51
N VAL A 44 -6.47 2.61 14.50
CA VAL A 44 -6.38 1.78 15.70
C VAL A 44 -5.24 2.22 16.61
N ASN A 45 -4.09 2.54 16.04
CA ASN A 45 -2.86 2.66 16.81
C ASN A 45 -2.63 4.04 17.42
N ARG A 46 -2.96 5.11 16.69
CA ARG A 46 -2.63 6.51 17.03
C ARG A 46 -3.66 7.52 16.52
N GLY A 47 -4.85 7.05 16.14
CA GLY A 47 -5.90 7.85 15.54
C GLY A 47 -7.21 7.74 16.32
N CYS A 48 -8.29 7.39 15.62
CA CYS A 48 -9.64 7.42 16.18
C CYS A 48 -9.80 6.59 17.47
N THR A 49 -9.25 5.37 17.55
CA THR A 49 -9.41 4.51 18.73
C THR A 49 -8.85 5.14 20.01
N PRO A 50 -7.56 5.54 20.09
CA PRO A 50 -7.04 6.19 21.28
C PRO A 50 -7.70 7.55 21.54
N THR A 51 -7.92 8.36 20.50
CA THR A 51 -8.54 9.69 20.67
C THR A 51 -9.96 9.59 21.23
N LYS A 52 -10.79 8.70 20.70
CA LYS A 52 -12.16 8.52 21.19
C LYS A 52 -12.21 7.89 22.57
N THR A 53 -11.24 7.04 22.91
CA THR A 53 -11.14 6.47 24.27
C THR A 53 -10.84 7.55 25.30
N VAL A 54 -9.87 8.44 25.03
CA VAL A 54 -9.54 9.56 25.91
C VAL A 54 -10.67 10.59 25.95
N ALA A 55 -11.28 10.90 24.80
CA ALA A 55 -12.41 11.82 24.72
C ALA A 55 -13.64 11.32 25.52
N ALA A 56 -13.86 10.00 25.58
CA ALA A 56 -14.90 9.41 26.42
C ALA A 56 -14.62 9.66 27.92
N SER A 57 -13.37 9.47 28.37
CA SER A 57 -12.98 9.80 29.76
C SER A 57 -13.12 11.28 30.06
N ALA A 58 -12.74 12.16 29.13
CA ALA A 58 -12.91 13.61 29.26
C ALA A 58 -14.40 14.00 29.35
N ARG A 59 -15.27 13.34 28.57
CA ARG A 59 -16.72 13.55 28.64
C ARG A 59 -17.29 13.18 30.01
N VAL A 60 -16.80 12.10 30.63
CA VAL A 60 -17.19 11.72 31.99
C VAL A 60 -16.75 12.77 33.00
N ALA A 61 -15.49 13.23 32.93
CA ALA A 61 -14.99 14.28 33.82
C ALA A 61 -15.82 15.58 33.70
N HIS A 62 -16.16 15.97 32.47
CA HIS A 62 -17.00 17.14 32.19
C HIS A 62 -18.44 16.98 32.70
N LEU A 63 -19.02 15.78 32.59
CA LEU A 63 -20.38 15.53 33.09
C LEU A 63 -20.42 15.59 34.61
N VAL A 64 -19.43 14.98 35.27
CA VAL A 64 -19.34 14.95 36.73
C VAL A 64 -19.07 16.35 37.30
N SER A 65 -18.25 17.18 36.64
CA SER A 65 -18.02 18.56 37.09
C SER A 65 -19.28 19.43 37.04
N ARG A 66 -20.25 19.05 36.21
CA ARG A 66 -21.55 19.74 36.06
C ARG A 66 -22.71 19.00 36.72
N ALA A 67 -22.44 17.94 37.50
CA ALA A 67 -23.49 17.10 38.10
C ALA A 67 -24.54 17.90 38.88
N GLY A 68 -24.13 18.98 39.56
CA GLY A 68 -25.02 19.86 40.31
C GLY A 68 -26.10 20.55 39.47
N GLU A 69 -25.84 20.82 38.20
CA GLU A 69 -26.83 21.40 37.27
C GLU A 69 -28.00 20.43 37.00
N PHE A 70 -27.75 19.13 37.18
CA PHE A 70 -28.74 18.08 37.02
C PHE A 70 -29.37 17.65 38.35
N GLY A 71 -29.15 18.42 39.42
CA GLY A 71 -29.62 18.07 40.77
C GLY A 71 -28.84 16.94 41.44
N VAL A 72 -27.72 16.50 40.86
CA VAL A 72 -26.88 15.43 41.41
C VAL A 72 -25.77 16.03 42.27
N ARG A 73 -25.61 15.53 43.49
CA ARG A 73 -24.54 15.94 44.42
C ARG A 73 -23.48 14.85 44.49
N THR A 74 -22.20 15.24 44.38
CA THR A 74 -21.05 14.34 44.46
C THR A 74 -20.07 14.83 45.52
N GLY A 75 -19.17 13.95 45.97
CA GLY A 75 -17.99 14.35 46.73
C GLY A 75 -16.88 14.96 45.85
N PRO A 76 -15.67 15.18 46.39
CA PRO A 76 -14.50 15.56 45.61
C PRO A 76 -14.21 14.57 44.49
N VAL A 77 -13.89 15.08 43.29
CA VAL A 77 -13.63 14.27 42.09
C VAL A 77 -12.18 14.47 41.68
N VAL A 78 -11.46 13.37 41.48
CA VAL A 78 -10.06 13.37 41.06
C VAL A 78 -9.96 12.80 39.66
N ILE A 79 -9.24 13.51 38.77
CA ILE A 79 -8.95 13.05 37.42
C ILE A 79 -7.58 12.36 37.43
N ASP A 80 -7.60 11.03 37.36
CA ASP A 80 -6.38 10.22 37.26
C ASP A 80 -5.97 10.06 35.78
N LEU A 81 -5.09 10.95 35.32
CA LEU A 81 -4.59 10.92 33.95
C LEU A 81 -3.82 9.61 33.63
N PRO A 82 -2.90 9.11 34.48
CA PRO A 82 -2.29 7.80 34.29
C PRO A 82 -3.31 6.66 34.06
N ALA A 83 -4.36 6.57 34.87
CA ALA A 83 -5.40 5.54 34.69
C ALA A 83 -6.16 5.69 33.36
N ILE A 84 -6.42 6.93 32.92
CA ILE A 84 -7.06 7.20 31.62
C ILE A 84 -6.16 6.74 30.46
N LEU A 85 -4.84 7.00 30.54
CA LEU A 85 -3.90 6.58 29.52
C LEU A 85 -3.72 5.06 29.48
N ASN A 86 -3.67 4.40 30.64
CA ASN A 86 -3.64 2.94 30.73
C ASN A 86 -4.89 2.32 30.09
N ARG A 87 -6.09 2.84 30.39
CA ARG A 87 -7.33 2.42 29.73
C ARG A 87 -7.26 2.58 28.21
N LYS A 88 -6.67 3.68 27.72
CA LYS A 88 -6.47 3.90 26.28
C LYS A 88 -5.54 2.84 25.70
N ASP A 89 -4.44 2.50 26.36
CA ASP A 89 -3.54 1.44 25.91
C ASP A 89 -4.21 0.06 25.88
N ASP A 90 -5.00 -0.28 26.90
CA ASP A 90 -5.76 -1.54 26.95
C ASP A 90 -6.75 -1.66 25.78
N VAL A 91 -7.47 -0.57 25.46
CA VAL A 91 -8.39 -0.54 24.32
C VAL A 91 -7.63 -0.68 23.01
N VAL A 92 -6.50 0.02 22.83
CA VAL A 92 -5.69 -0.12 21.60
C VAL A 92 -5.19 -1.57 21.44
N GLU A 93 -4.73 -2.21 22.51
CA GLU A 93 -4.28 -3.61 22.49
C GLU A 93 -5.41 -4.59 22.15
N LEU A 94 -6.61 -4.36 22.69
CA LEU A 94 -7.79 -5.15 22.35
C LEU A 94 -8.08 -5.10 20.84
N PHE A 95 -8.07 -3.90 20.26
CA PHE A 95 -8.34 -3.72 18.83
C PHE A 95 -7.22 -4.30 17.96
N ARG A 96 -5.94 -4.14 18.33
CA ARG A 96 -4.80 -4.77 17.63
C ARG A 96 -4.97 -6.28 17.53
N LYS A 97 -5.31 -6.93 18.65
CA LYS A 97 -5.53 -8.39 18.69
C LYS A 97 -6.71 -8.79 17.83
N SER A 98 -7.81 -8.03 17.88
CA SER A 98 -9.00 -8.28 17.06
C SER A 98 -8.68 -8.21 15.56
N VAL A 99 -8.01 -7.14 15.10
CA VAL A 99 -7.62 -6.97 13.69
C VAL A 99 -6.62 -8.04 13.26
N LYS A 100 -5.63 -8.38 14.09
CA LYS A 100 -4.70 -9.47 13.77
C LYS A 100 -5.40 -10.82 13.62
N LYS A 101 -6.44 -11.06 14.43
CA LYS A 101 -7.23 -12.29 14.36
C LYS A 101 -8.13 -12.31 13.12
N SER A 102 -8.65 -11.17 12.68
CA SER A 102 -9.52 -11.11 11.49
C SER A 102 -8.79 -11.59 10.24
N PHE A 103 -7.51 -11.24 10.06
CA PHE A 103 -6.75 -11.67 8.88
C PHE A 103 -6.37 -13.16 8.88
N LYS A 104 -6.22 -13.79 10.04
CA LYS A 104 -5.82 -15.20 10.13
C LYS A 104 -6.89 -16.19 9.69
N ASN A 105 -8.15 -15.77 9.70
CA ASN A 105 -9.28 -16.63 9.45
C ASN A 105 -9.80 -16.54 8.01
N VAL A 106 -9.13 -15.77 7.14
CA VAL A 106 -9.54 -15.57 5.75
C VAL A 106 -8.75 -16.54 4.88
N GLU A 107 -9.46 -17.43 4.19
CA GLU A 107 -8.87 -18.32 3.19
C GLU A 107 -8.27 -17.49 2.05
N ASN A 108 -7.17 -17.96 1.43
CA ASN A 108 -6.44 -17.25 0.38
C ASN A 108 -5.75 -15.93 0.78
N LEU A 109 -5.82 -15.51 2.05
CA LEU A 109 -5.11 -14.33 2.56
C LEU A 109 -3.83 -14.71 3.31
N THR A 110 -2.69 -14.22 2.83
CA THR A 110 -1.40 -14.33 3.51
C THR A 110 -1.05 -13.01 4.19
N PHE A 111 -1.03 -12.99 5.53
CA PHE A 111 -0.57 -11.83 6.29
C PHE A 111 0.95 -11.89 6.51
N ILE A 112 1.68 -10.87 6.04
CA ILE A 112 3.12 -10.75 6.13
C ILE A 112 3.48 -9.58 7.04
N SER A 113 4.16 -9.87 8.15
CA SER A 113 4.72 -8.84 9.02
C SER A 113 6.07 -8.40 8.45
N GLY A 114 6.13 -7.22 7.84
CA GLY A 114 7.34 -6.73 7.20
C GLY A 114 7.13 -5.38 6.50
N GLU A 115 8.23 -4.75 6.13
CA GLU A 115 8.20 -3.54 5.32
C GLU A 115 8.23 -3.93 3.84
N ALA A 116 7.15 -3.61 3.11
CA ALA A 116 7.13 -3.76 1.67
C ALA A 116 7.93 -2.62 1.03
N ARG A 117 8.71 -2.97 0.01
CA ARG A 117 9.33 -2.02 -0.91
C ARG A 117 9.15 -2.58 -2.31
N PHE A 118 8.81 -1.72 -3.26
CA PHE A 118 9.03 -2.07 -4.66
C PHE A 118 10.53 -2.31 -4.81
N THR A 119 10.89 -3.43 -5.43
CA THR A 119 12.29 -3.86 -5.55
C THR A 119 13.12 -2.85 -6.31
N GLY A 120 12.50 -1.99 -7.13
CA GLY A 120 13.21 -1.08 -8.01
C GLY A 120 14.23 -1.88 -8.81
N GLU A 121 13.81 -3.01 -9.40
CA GLU A 121 14.69 -3.97 -10.06
C GLU A 121 15.41 -3.28 -11.22
N THR A 122 16.60 -2.75 -10.93
CA THR A 122 17.47 -2.10 -11.90
C THR A 122 18.33 -3.10 -12.65
N ARG A 123 18.34 -4.39 -12.24
CA ARG A 123 19.09 -5.41 -12.97
C ARG A 123 18.42 -5.64 -14.30
N GLY A 124 19.05 -5.08 -15.29
CA GLY A 124 18.65 -5.24 -16.66
C GLY A 124 19.51 -4.39 -17.54
N LYS A 125 19.33 -4.58 -18.84
CA LYS A 125 19.89 -3.70 -19.85
C LYS A 125 18.95 -3.69 -21.03
N MET A 126 18.62 -2.50 -21.48
CA MET A 126 17.96 -2.29 -22.76
C MET A 126 18.97 -1.64 -23.69
N LYS A 127 19.06 -2.16 -24.90
CA LYS A 127 19.83 -1.56 -25.98
C LYS A 127 18.98 -1.58 -27.23
N VAL A 128 18.88 -0.45 -27.89
CA VAL A 128 18.21 -0.31 -29.19
C VAL A 128 19.26 0.15 -30.19
N VAL A 129 19.16 -0.33 -31.43
CA VAL A 129 19.98 0.10 -32.55
C VAL A 129 19.09 0.90 -33.48
N ILE A 130 19.50 2.13 -33.78
CA ILE A 130 18.77 3.07 -34.64
C ILE A 130 19.57 3.26 -35.92
N ASP A 131 18.89 3.29 -37.06
CA ASP A 131 19.50 3.71 -38.32
C ASP A 131 19.71 5.23 -38.32
N ALA A 132 20.96 5.67 -38.47
CA ALA A 132 21.31 7.09 -38.41
C ALA A 132 20.77 7.94 -39.57
N LYS A 133 20.23 7.34 -40.64
CA LYS A 133 19.68 8.05 -41.79
C LYS A 133 18.16 8.14 -41.74
N THR A 134 17.49 7.13 -41.20
CA THR A 134 16.03 7.04 -41.22
C THR A 134 15.38 7.19 -39.84
N ASP A 135 16.17 7.19 -38.77
CA ASP A 135 15.71 7.15 -37.37
C ASP A 135 14.86 5.91 -37.03
N CYS A 136 14.75 4.93 -37.94
CA CYS A 136 14.01 3.69 -37.69
C CYS A 136 14.79 2.76 -36.74
N ILE A 137 14.04 1.98 -35.97
CA ILE A 137 14.60 0.96 -35.08
C ILE A 137 15.00 -0.27 -35.91
N LEU A 138 16.29 -0.61 -35.89
CA LEU A 138 16.82 -1.80 -36.59
C LEU A 138 16.74 -3.07 -35.74
N GLY A 139 16.73 -2.92 -34.42
CA GLY A 139 16.63 -4.04 -33.49
C GLY A 139 16.90 -3.63 -32.04
N CYS A 140 16.62 -4.55 -31.12
CA CYS A 140 16.85 -4.33 -29.70
C CYS A 140 17.29 -5.60 -28.95
N ALA A 141 17.92 -5.41 -27.79
CA ALA A 141 18.21 -6.45 -26.83
C ALA A 141 17.73 -5.98 -25.45
N ILE A 142 16.86 -6.78 -24.83
CA ILE A 142 16.22 -6.45 -23.55
C ILE A 142 16.42 -7.60 -22.59
N LEU A 143 17.07 -7.28 -21.47
CA LEU A 143 17.08 -8.11 -20.28
C LEU A 143 16.45 -7.27 -19.17
N ALA A 144 15.23 -7.57 -18.77
CA ALA A 144 14.52 -6.91 -17.68
C ALA A 144 13.33 -7.80 -17.25
N PRO A 145 12.82 -7.66 -16.01
CA PRO A 145 11.48 -8.13 -15.66
C PRO A 145 10.46 -7.64 -16.69
N GLU A 146 9.53 -8.52 -17.07
CA GLU A 146 8.51 -8.23 -18.08
C GLU A 146 9.04 -7.68 -19.42
N GLY A 147 10.33 -7.91 -19.76
CA GLY A 147 10.94 -7.40 -21.00
C GLY A 147 10.25 -7.85 -22.30
N GLY A 148 9.43 -8.91 -22.24
CA GLY A 148 8.57 -9.34 -23.34
C GLY A 148 7.48 -8.32 -23.72
N GLU A 149 6.97 -7.54 -22.76
CA GLU A 149 6.01 -6.45 -23.02
C GLU A 149 6.67 -5.36 -23.87
N VAL A 150 7.83 -4.88 -23.43
CA VAL A 150 8.62 -3.84 -24.11
C VAL A 150 9.09 -4.33 -25.50
N MET A 151 9.51 -5.60 -25.59
CA MET A 151 9.87 -6.23 -26.87
C MET A 151 8.70 -6.21 -27.86
N SER A 152 7.48 -6.51 -27.41
CA SER A 152 6.30 -6.52 -28.28
C SER A 152 6.00 -5.12 -28.83
N ALA A 153 6.13 -4.07 -28.00
CA ALA A 153 5.96 -2.69 -28.44
C ALA A 153 7.00 -2.28 -29.49
N LEU A 154 8.29 -2.57 -29.24
CA LEU A 154 9.36 -2.27 -30.20
C LEU A 154 9.23 -3.09 -31.48
N GLN A 155 8.81 -4.35 -31.39
CA GLN A 155 8.56 -5.18 -32.56
C GLN A 155 7.45 -4.59 -33.45
N MET A 156 6.35 -4.12 -32.86
CA MET A 156 5.30 -3.42 -33.61
C MET A 156 5.84 -2.15 -34.28
N ALA A 157 6.67 -1.37 -33.58
CA ALA A 157 7.31 -0.17 -34.14
C ALA A 157 8.23 -0.51 -35.32
N MET A 158 9.03 -1.58 -35.21
CA MET A 158 9.89 -2.08 -36.29
C MET A 158 9.07 -2.58 -37.49
N MET A 159 8.00 -3.34 -37.25
CA MET A 159 7.10 -3.80 -38.31
C MET A 159 6.39 -2.65 -39.02
N GLY A 160 6.10 -1.56 -38.30
CA GLY A 160 5.52 -0.33 -38.85
C GLY A 160 6.55 0.65 -39.40
N GLU A 161 7.84 0.31 -39.42
CA GLU A 161 8.95 1.18 -39.83
C GLU A 161 8.93 2.57 -39.16
N LEU A 162 8.45 2.63 -37.92
CA LEU A 162 8.31 3.90 -37.20
C LEU A 162 9.67 4.45 -36.79
N PRO A 163 9.90 5.77 -36.93
CA PRO A 163 11.08 6.41 -36.35
C PRO A 163 11.00 6.35 -34.83
N TYR A 164 12.16 6.21 -34.17
CA TYR A 164 12.22 6.04 -32.71
C TYR A 164 11.66 7.25 -31.94
N THR A 165 11.64 8.43 -32.57
CA THR A 165 11.12 9.68 -31.98
C THR A 165 9.62 9.61 -31.70
N GLU A 166 8.84 8.94 -32.55
CA GLU A 166 7.40 8.73 -32.32
C GLU A 166 7.14 7.82 -31.11
N ILE A 167 8.07 6.90 -30.84
CA ILE A 167 8.04 6.05 -29.64
C ILE A 167 8.46 6.87 -28.42
N ARG A 168 9.55 7.64 -28.51
CA ARG A 168 10.04 8.50 -27.42
C ARG A 168 9.00 9.52 -26.95
N ASP A 169 8.32 10.15 -27.90
CA ASP A 169 7.37 11.23 -27.65
C ASP A 169 5.92 10.69 -27.46
N GLY A 170 5.75 9.37 -27.52
CA GLY A 170 4.49 8.67 -27.37
C GLY A 170 3.96 8.66 -25.93
N VAL A 171 2.63 8.62 -25.80
CA VAL A 171 1.95 8.50 -24.49
C VAL A 171 1.71 7.03 -24.17
N PHE A 172 2.51 6.49 -23.25
CA PHE A 172 2.28 5.17 -22.68
C PHE A 172 1.47 5.25 -21.39
N ALA A 173 0.66 4.22 -21.13
CA ALA A 173 -0.12 4.15 -19.91
C ALA A 173 0.81 3.91 -18.70
N HIS A 174 0.66 4.72 -17.65
CA HIS A 174 1.34 4.49 -16.37
C HIS A 174 0.47 3.61 -15.46
N PRO A 175 1.02 2.59 -14.75
CA PRO A 175 2.43 2.14 -14.73
C PRO A 175 2.65 0.93 -15.65
N THR A 176 3.34 1.08 -16.79
CA THR A 176 3.72 -0.03 -17.67
C THR A 176 5.23 -0.12 -17.85
N MET A 177 5.76 -1.29 -18.18
CA MET A 177 7.19 -1.39 -18.54
C MET A 177 7.48 -0.69 -19.86
N THR A 178 6.50 -0.59 -20.74
CA THR A 178 6.63 0.10 -22.03
C THR A 178 6.93 1.60 -21.86
N GLU A 179 6.42 2.25 -20.82
CA GLU A 179 6.75 3.65 -20.50
C GLU A 179 8.27 3.90 -20.33
N SER A 180 9.04 2.88 -19.94
CA SER A 180 10.51 2.99 -19.80
C SER A 180 11.23 3.30 -21.12
N LEU A 181 10.58 3.13 -22.27
CA LEU A 181 11.13 3.50 -23.58
C LEU A 181 11.39 5.01 -23.70
N ASN A 182 10.61 5.84 -23.02
CA ASN A 182 10.80 7.28 -23.01
C ASN A 182 12.19 7.62 -22.46
N ASN A 183 12.54 7.02 -21.31
CA ASN A 183 13.86 7.18 -20.69
C ASN A 183 14.98 6.55 -21.53
N LEU A 184 14.73 5.43 -22.22
CA LEU A 184 15.72 4.77 -23.07
C LEU A 184 16.14 5.66 -24.24
N PHE A 185 15.17 6.29 -24.91
CA PHE A 185 15.42 7.12 -26.08
C PHE A 185 15.85 8.56 -25.77
N GLU A 186 15.75 9.01 -24.52
CA GLU A 186 16.40 10.24 -24.05
C GLU A 186 17.93 10.17 -24.06
N THR A 187 18.50 8.97 -24.16
CA THR A 187 19.97 8.75 -24.13
C THR A 187 20.65 8.77 -25.51
N VAL A 188 19.87 8.95 -26.59
CA VAL A 188 20.33 9.04 -27.98
C VAL A 188 20.79 10.45 -28.30
#